data_AF-K9DU86-F1
#
_entry.id   AF-K9DU86-F1
#
_cell.length_a   1.000
_cell.length_b   1.000
_cell.length_c   1.000
_cell.angle_alpha   90.00
_cell.angle_beta   90.00
_cell.angle_gamma   90.00
#
_symmetry.space_group_name_H-M   'P 1'
#
loop_
_entity.id
_entity.type
_entity.pdbx_description
1 polymer ?
#
loop_
_entity_poly.entity_id
_entity_poly.type
_entity_poly.pdbx_seq_one_letter_code
_entity_poly.pdbx_strand_id
1 'polypeptide(L)'
;MSVIMVLSAYAQKSTSVKAFEYPDYLCSNPYTGKPIYGGNTLEISYSEKKNSYGIEFRYGYVKYSLSLSYKGMDDGRYVYTGFEIGNMTEAVVMSSTKLSRFLNNYGQVQNETFEEDKLIEVHISGSGSLSVYPIKDIPERRKRIEEKVAKQDLENAARNKLEELYPYAVAHLQDSLKQQVVKEFFDNDGEVKSFNLEPYSFHTYVAVIDTNKQVVVIQKDEAVLNDELQNEQLHGKIDYKPSSMEGKTAKVINGKVFFSMTFHPELNIKEHRGKVIYDKHGFSYFENAKVSYAAPNQFTPIEDMKKVIEASITKIGQYSLYWETLDNRLVYLSYKRVGTGVLKVHEPVEVYSIYK
;
A
#
# COMPACT_ATOMS: atom_id res chain seq x y z
N MET A 1 41.23 -4.14 -11.73
CA MET A 1 40.35 -5.16 -12.34
C MET A 1 39.48 -4.46 -13.35
N SER A 2 39.82 -4.58 -14.64
CA SER A 2 39.06 -3.98 -15.75
C SER A 2 38.01 -4.98 -16.21
N VAL A 3 36.74 -4.57 -16.18
CA VAL A 3 35.63 -5.36 -16.69
C VAL A 3 35.69 -5.33 -18.21
N ILE A 4 36.12 -6.45 -18.80
CA ILE A 4 36.02 -6.70 -20.24
C ILE A 4 34.53 -6.95 -20.52
N MET A 5 33.85 -5.95 -21.09
CA MET A 5 32.55 -6.15 -21.71
C MET A 5 32.74 -7.03 -22.94
N VAL A 6 32.42 -8.31 -22.80
CA VAL A 6 32.28 -9.23 -23.94
C VAL A 6 30.96 -8.91 -24.61
N LEU A 7 31.00 -8.07 -25.64
CA LEU A 7 29.93 -7.97 -26.63
C LEU A 7 29.90 -9.30 -27.40
N SER A 8 29.02 -10.21 -26.98
CA SER A 8 28.67 -11.36 -27.79
C SER A 8 27.91 -10.86 -29.02
N ALA A 9 28.64 -10.66 -30.12
CA ALA A 9 28.05 -10.50 -31.44
C ALA A 9 27.39 -11.82 -31.84
N TYR A 10 26.18 -12.07 -31.35
CA TYR A 10 25.29 -13.02 -31.99
C TYR A 10 24.97 -12.44 -33.37
N ALA A 11 25.46 -13.12 -34.41
CA ALA A 11 25.14 -12.83 -35.79
C ALA A 11 23.62 -12.85 -35.97
N GLN A 12 23.02 -11.66 -35.95
CA GLN A 12 21.60 -11.46 -36.19
C GLN A 12 21.39 -11.73 -37.68
N LYS A 13 20.83 -12.91 -37.99
CA LYS A 13 20.24 -13.20 -39.30
C LYS A 13 19.29 -12.03 -39.59
N SER A 14 19.63 -11.20 -40.57
CA SER A 14 18.83 -10.05 -41.02
C SER A 14 17.35 -10.44 -41.05
N THR A 15 16.58 -10.02 -40.06
CA THR A 15 15.14 -10.14 -40.06
C THR A 15 14.65 -9.23 -41.18
N SER A 16 14.25 -9.80 -42.32
CA SER A 16 13.71 -9.06 -43.48
C SER A 16 12.32 -8.46 -43.21
N VAL A 17 12.07 -8.07 -41.96
CA VAL A 17 10.85 -7.44 -41.48
C VAL A 17 11.19 -5.99 -41.22
N LYS A 18 10.58 -5.10 -42.00
CA LYS A 18 10.60 -3.65 -41.76
C LYS A 18 9.39 -3.30 -40.92
N ALA A 19 9.59 -2.58 -39.82
CA ALA A 19 8.50 -2.13 -38.96
C ALA A 19 8.64 -0.63 -38.66
N PHE A 20 7.52 0.03 -38.42
CA PHE A 20 7.47 1.38 -37.91
C PHE A 20 6.39 1.47 -36.83
N GLU A 21 6.78 1.97 -35.66
CA GLU A 21 5.90 2.16 -34.52
C GLU A 21 5.49 3.63 -34.42
N TYR A 22 4.19 3.87 -34.39
CA TYR A 22 3.56 5.15 -34.14
C TYR A 22 3.22 5.23 -32.65
N PRO A 23 3.76 6.23 -31.92
CA PRO A 23 3.50 6.39 -30.49
C PRO A 23 2.02 6.65 -30.17
N ASP A 24 1.32 7.31 -31.10
CA ASP A 24 -0.09 7.66 -30.99
C ASP A 24 -0.80 7.39 -32.32
N TYR A 25 -2.11 7.15 -32.24
CA TYR A 25 -2.99 7.22 -33.39
C TYR A 25 -4.36 7.77 -32.97
N LEU A 26 -5.08 8.37 -33.92
CA LEU A 26 -6.44 8.83 -33.70
C LEU A 26 -7.46 7.84 -34.25
N CYS A 27 -8.63 7.85 -33.63
CA CYS A 27 -9.83 7.22 -34.15
C CYS A 27 -11.01 8.18 -34.01
N SER A 28 -12.11 7.85 -34.70
CA SER A 28 -13.34 8.62 -34.60
C SER A 28 -14.06 8.33 -33.29
N ASN A 29 -14.44 9.38 -32.55
CA ASN A 29 -15.30 9.22 -31.39
C ASN A 29 -16.67 8.70 -31.84
N PRO A 30 -17.16 7.58 -31.27
CA PRO A 30 -18.39 6.94 -31.74
C PRO A 30 -19.65 7.81 -31.59
N TYR A 31 -19.63 8.80 -30.70
CA TYR A 31 -20.77 9.67 -30.43
C TYR A 31 -20.71 11.03 -31.13
N THR A 32 -19.49 11.54 -31.38
CA THR A 32 -19.30 12.92 -31.87
C THR A 32 -18.63 13.00 -33.23
N GLY A 33 -18.05 11.90 -33.72
CA GLY A 33 -17.25 11.86 -34.95
C GLY A 33 -15.93 12.63 -34.88
N LYS A 34 -15.62 13.27 -33.74
CA LYS A 34 -14.40 14.05 -33.56
C LYS A 34 -13.19 13.14 -33.31
N PRO A 35 -11.96 13.58 -33.66
CA PRO A 35 -10.77 12.82 -33.35
C PRO A 35 -10.57 12.63 -31.85
N ILE A 36 -10.27 11.39 -31.45
CA ILE A 36 -9.83 11.00 -30.10
C ILE A 36 -8.61 10.08 -30.24
N TYR A 37 -7.75 10.05 -29.23
CA TYR A 37 -6.63 9.11 -29.19
C TYR A 37 -7.15 7.69 -28.96
N GLY A 38 -6.79 6.77 -29.87
CA GLY A 38 -7.25 5.37 -29.82
C GLY A 38 -6.43 4.48 -28.88
N GLY A 39 -5.16 4.83 -28.64
CA GLY A 39 -4.22 4.08 -27.81
C GLY A 39 -2.76 4.55 -28.02
N ASN A 40 -1.82 3.92 -27.32
CA ASN A 40 -0.41 4.32 -27.24
C ASN A 40 0.59 3.35 -27.92
N THR A 41 0.11 2.52 -28.84
CA THR A 41 0.96 1.57 -29.59
C THR A 41 0.26 1.23 -30.91
N LEU A 42 0.74 1.76 -32.04
CA LEU A 42 0.35 1.30 -33.38
C LEU A 42 1.59 0.94 -34.17
N GLU A 43 1.80 -0.33 -34.46
CA GLU A 43 2.89 -0.80 -35.30
C GLU A 43 2.36 -1.21 -36.68
N ILE A 44 3.05 -0.78 -37.72
CA ILE A 44 2.87 -1.31 -39.07
C ILE A 44 4.17 -1.98 -39.48
N SER A 45 4.10 -3.22 -39.94
CA SER A 45 5.24 -4.00 -40.36
C SER A 45 5.04 -4.66 -41.72
N TYR A 46 6.14 -5.03 -42.36
CA TYR A 46 6.14 -5.77 -43.62
C TYR A 46 7.26 -6.79 -43.61
N SER A 47 6.92 -8.04 -43.90
CA SER A 47 7.86 -9.14 -44.06
C SER A 47 8.06 -9.46 -45.54
N GLU A 48 9.25 -9.22 -46.06
CA GLU A 48 9.60 -9.62 -47.44
C GLU A 48 9.50 -11.13 -47.62
N LYS A 49 9.93 -11.90 -46.61
CA LYS A 49 9.91 -13.37 -46.64
C LYS A 49 8.49 -13.93 -46.79
N LYS A 50 7.52 -13.33 -46.11
CA LYS A 50 6.11 -13.76 -46.15
C LYS A 50 5.30 -13.00 -47.20
N ASN A 51 5.88 -11.97 -47.82
CA ASN A 51 5.20 -10.99 -48.65
C ASN A 51 3.89 -10.49 -47.99
N SER A 52 3.95 -10.19 -46.69
CA SER A 52 2.79 -9.87 -45.88
C SER A 52 3.04 -8.65 -45.00
N TYR A 53 1.97 -7.89 -44.74
CA TYR A 53 1.94 -6.79 -43.78
C TYR A 53 1.47 -7.28 -42.42
N GLY A 54 2.01 -6.66 -41.37
CA GLY A 54 1.50 -6.75 -40.01
C GLY A 54 0.93 -5.41 -39.58
N ILE A 55 -0.17 -5.42 -38.84
CA ILE A 55 -0.65 -4.24 -38.11
C ILE A 55 -0.95 -4.67 -36.68
N GLU A 56 -0.28 -4.08 -35.71
CA GLU A 56 -0.55 -4.29 -34.29
C GLU A 56 -1.01 -3.00 -33.63
N PHE A 57 -2.11 -3.03 -32.89
CA PHE A 57 -2.55 -1.87 -32.13
C PHE A 57 -3.39 -2.24 -30.91
N ARG A 58 -3.54 -1.29 -29.99
CA ARG A 58 -4.43 -1.42 -28.82
C ARG A 58 -5.55 -0.39 -28.91
N TYR A 59 -6.79 -0.86 -28.87
CA TYR A 59 -7.96 0.00 -28.76
C TYR A 59 -8.69 -0.32 -27.44
N GLY A 60 -8.69 0.65 -26.52
CA GLY A 60 -9.11 0.42 -25.14
C GLY A 60 -8.22 -0.65 -24.47
N TYR A 61 -8.83 -1.70 -23.91
CA TYR A 61 -8.11 -2.80 -23.24
C TYR A 61 -7.74 -3.96 -24.19
N VAL A 62 -8.16 -3.91 -25.46
CA VAL A 62 -8.00 -5.02 -26.41
C VAL A 62 -6.77 -4.77 -27.30
N LYS A 63 -5.93 -5.80 -27.47
CA LYS A 63 -4.82 -5.80 -28.44
C LYS A 63 -5.27 -6.54 -29.70
N TYR A 64 -5.08 -5.92 -30.85
CA TYR A 64 -5.27 -6.53 -32.16
C TYR A 64 -3.91 -6.74 -32.84
N SER A 65 -3.73 -7.92 -33.43
CA SER A 65 -2.54 -8.27 -34.22
C SER A 65 -3.01 -8.88 -35.54
N LEU A 66 -2.78 -8.17 -36.65
CA LEU A 66 -3.25 -8.57 -37.98
C LEU A 66 -2.10 -9.06 -38.84
N SER A 67 -2.36 -10.11 -39.62
CA SER A 67 -1.48 -10.57 -40.70
C SER A 67 -2.22 -10.44 -42.03
N LEU A 68 -1.71 -9.60 -42.92
CA LEU A 68 -2.42 -9.11 -44.11
C LEU A 68 -1.59 -9.32 -45.38
N SER A 69 -2.26 -9.57 -46.50
CA SER A 69 -1.66 -9.62 -47.83
C SER A 69 -2.33 -8.60 -48.74
N TYR A 70 -1.55 -7.93 -49.58
CA TYR A 70 -2.08 -6.98 -50.55
C TYR A 70 -2.91 -7.69 -51.62
N LYS A 71 -4.12 -7.19 -51.91
CA LYS A 71 -5.03 -7.78 -52.89
C LYS A 71 -5.22 -6.94 -54.15
N GLY A 72 -5.09 -5.63 -54.05
CA GLY A 72 -5.27 -4.74 -55.20
C GLY A 72 -5.80 -3.38 -54.77
N MET A 73 -6.39 -2.67 -55.73
CA MET A 73 -7.16 -1.45 -55.47
C MET A 73 -8.63 -1.71 -55.70
N ASP A 74 -9.47 -1.12 -54.85
CA ASP A 74 -10.92 -1.09 -54.95
C ASP A 74 -11.40 0.31 -54.58
N ASP A 75 -12.29 0.89 -55.39
CA ASP A 75 -12.82 2.25 -55.24
C ASP A 75 -11.73 3.31 -54.88
N GLY A 76 -10.61 3.28 -55.60
CA GLY A 76 -9.49 4.20 -55.37
C GLY A 76 -8.65 3.95 -54.11
N ARG A 77 -8.98 2.93 -53.31
CA ARG A 77 -8.30 2.56 -52.06
C ARG A 77 -7.49 1.28 -52.23
N TYR A 78 -6.38 1.16 -51.49
CA TYR A 78 -5.58 -0.06 -51.43
C TYR A 78 -6.20 -1.05 -50.46
N VAL A 79 -6.46 -2.28 -50.94
CA VAL A 79 -7.11 -3.35 -50.17
C VAL A 79 -6.10 -4.41 -49.76
N TYR A 80 -6.16 -4.78 -48.50
CA TYR A 80 -5.36 -5.82 -47.88
C TYR A 80 -6.30 -6.77 -47.14
N THR A 81 -6.09 -8.08 -47.27
CA THR A 81 -6.93 -9.08 -46.60
C THR A 81 -6.07 -10.08 -45.86
N GLY A 82 -6.58 -10.63 -44.78
CA GLY A 82 -5.92 -11.68 -44.03
C GLY A 82 -6.71 -12.02 -42.79
N PHE A 83 -6.02 -12.12 -41.66
CA PHE A 83 -6.64 -12.55 -40.41
C PHE A 83 -6.03 -11.92 -39.17
N GLU A 84 -6.79 -11.88 -38.10
CA GLU A 84 -6.29 -11.62 -36.75
C GLU A 84 -5.51 -12.83 -36.23
N ILE A 85 -4.25 -12.68 -35.85
CA ILE A 85 -3.33 -13.77 -35.50
C ILE A 85 -3.82 -14.56 -34.26
N GLY A 86 -4.51 -13.91 -33.33
CA GLY A 86 -5.02 -14.55 -32.09
C GLY A 86 -6.31 -15.33 -32.29
N ASN A 87 -7.26 -14.76 -33.03
CA ASN A 87 -8.62 -15.30 -33.18
C ASN A 87 -8.87 -15.98 -34.53
N MET A 88 -7.93 -15.87 -35.48
CA MET A 88 -8.05 -16.36 -36.86
C MET A 88 -9.29 -15.83 -37.60
N THR A 89 -9.83 -14.69 -37.15
CA THR A 89 -10.96 -13.99 -37.75
C THR A 89 -10.52 -13.26 -39.00
N GLU A 90 -11.36 -13.25 -40.03
CA GLU A 90 -11.07 -12.53 -41.27
C GLU A 90 -10.92 -11.03 -40.98
N ALA A 91 -9.87 -10.45 -41.57
CA ALA A 91 -9.58 -9.03 -41.46
C ALA A 91 -9.38 -8.43 -42.85
N VAL A 92 -10.01 -7.29 -43.09
CA VAL A 92 -9.86 -6.47 -44.29
C VAL A 92 -9.36 -5.11 -43.87
N VAL A 93 -8.30 -4.64 -44.50
CA VAL A 93 -7.77 -3.30 -44.31
C VAL A 93 -7.83 -2.55 -45.62
N MET A 94 -8.42 -1.36 -45.58
CA MET A 94 -8.50 -0.43 -46.70
C MET A 94 -7.77 0.86 -46.33
N SER A 95 -7.03 1.42 -47.29
CA SER A 95 -6.27 2.64 -47.03
C SER A 95 -6.19 3.50 -48.29
N SER A 96 -6.22 4.82 -48.11
CA SER A 96 -6.08 5.79 -49.21
C SER A 96 -4.67 5.79 -49.82
N THR A 97 -3.69 5.25 -49.08
CA THR A 97 -2.28 5.17 -49.47
C THR A 97 -1.73 3.79 -49.13
N LYS A 98 -0.78 3.25 -49.92
CA LYS A 98 -0.16 1.94 -49.63
C LYS A 98 0.41 1.88 -48.20
N LEU A 99 0.17 0.76 -47.50
CA LEU A 99 0.73 0.48 -46.18
C LEU A 99 2.27 0.61 -46.12
N SER A 100 2.97 0.34 -47.23
CA SER A 100 4.43 0.54 -47.30
C SER A 100 4.89 1.98 -47.07
N ARG A 101 4.04 2.99 -47.34
CA ARG A 101 4.37 4.39 -47.07
C ARG A 101 4.39 4.66 -45.56
N PHE A 102 3.47 4.05 -44.82
CA PHE A 102 3.40 4.14 -43.36
C PHE A 102 4.58 3.47 -42.66
N LEU A 103 5.37 2.63 -43.35
CA LEU A 103 6.66 2.15 -42.83
C LEU A 103 7.75 3.23 -42.77
N ASN A 104 7.46 4.44 -43.26
CA ASN A 104 8.38 5.58 -43.28
C ASN A 104 7.77 6.81 -42.59
N ASN A 105 7.10 6.61 -41.45
CA ASN A 105 6.51 7.70 -40.64
C ASN A 105 5.49 8.57 -41.40
N TYR A 106 4.62 7.95 -42.18
CA TYR A 106 3.55 8.63 -42.93
C TYR A 106 2.28 8.75 -42.10
N GLY A 107 2.34 9.52 -41.00
CA GLY A 107 1.17 9.84 -40.18
C GLY A 107 0.64 11.25 -40.42
N GLN A 108 -0.50 11.58 -39.78
CA GLN A 108 -1.04 12.94 -39.74
C GLN A 108 -0.21 13.83 -38.81
N VAL A 109 -0.17 15.14 -39.08
CA VAL A 109 0.66 16.09 -38.31
C VAL A 109 -0.14 16.74 -37.18
N GLN A 110 -1.38 17.10 -37.48
CA GLN A 110 -2.32 17.76 -36.57
C GLN A 110 -3.21 16.73 -35.85
N ASN A 111 -4.06 17.13 -34.90
CA ASN A 111 -4.93 16.19 -34.18
C ASN A 111 -6.36 16.67 -34.01
N GLU A 112 -6.69 17.84 -34.55
CA GLU A 112 -8.00 18.47 -34.43
C GLU A 112 -8.96 17.99 -35.53
N THR A 113 -8.45 17.58 -36.68
CA THR A 113 -9.22 17.01 -37.79
C THR A 113 -8.57 15.74 -38.35
N PHE A 114 -9.23 15.08 -39.30
CA PHE A 114 -8.70 13.90 -39.97
C PHE A 114 -8.08 14.27 -41.32
N GLU A 115 -6.88 13.73 -41.58
CA GLU A 115 -6.27 13.76 -42.91
C GLU A 115 -6.71 12.50 -43.67
N GLU A 116 -7.64 12.64 -44.62
CA GLU A 116 -8.26 11.50 -45.34
C GLU A 116 -7.25 10.56 -46.02
N ASP A 117 -6.11 11.11 -46.46
CA ASP A 117 -5.06 10.35 -47.14
C ASP A 117 -4.21 9.50 -46.17
N LYS A 118 -4.37 9.71 -44.85
CA LYS A 118 -3.75 8.95 -43.75
C LYS A 118 -4.65 7.87 -43.15
N LEU A 119 -5.89 7.75 -43.64
CA LEU A 119 -6.83 6.75 -43.14
C LEU A 119 -6.33 5.33 -43.41
N ILE A 120 -6.32 4.54 -42.35
CA ILE A 120 -6.26 3.08 -42.38
C ILE A 120 -7.58 2.59 -41.78
N GLU A 121 -8.49 2.13 -42.62
CA GLU A 121 -9.74 1.52 -42.20
C GLU A 121 -9.51 0.03 -41.96
N VAL A 122 -9.72 -0.40 -40.72
CA VAL A 122 -9.52 -1.78 -40.27
C VAL A 122 -10.88 -2.41 -40.01
N HIS A 123 -11.23 -3.44 -40.77
CA HIS A 123 -12.42 -4.25 -40.54
C HIS A 123 -12.01 -5.63 -40.05
N ILE A 124 -12.53 -6.04 -38.89
CA ILE A 124 -12.33 -7.39 -38.35
C ILE A 124 -13.71 -8.01 -38.19
N SER A 125 -13.93 -9.14 -38.84
CA SER A 125 -15.21 -9.87 -38.81
C SER A 125 -15.63 -10.14 -37.37
N GLY A 126 -16.83 -9.70 -37.00
CA GLY A 126 -17.38 -9.80 -35.64
C GLY A 126 -17.00 -8.68 -34.67
N SER A 127 -15.94 -7.91 -34.94
CA SER A 127 -15.54 -6.74 -34.12
C SER A 127 -15.94 -5.40 -34.73
N GLY A 128 -16.26 -5.37 -36.03
CA GLY A 128 -16.67 -4.16 -36.75
C GLY A 128 -15.50 -3.44 -37.42
N SER A 129 -15.76 -2.21 -37.87
CA SER A 129 -14.79 -1.34 -38.53
C SER A 129 -14.23 -0.28 -37.57
N LEU A 130 -12.94 -0.02 -37.67
CA LEU A 130 -12.25 1.05 -36.96
C LEU A 130 -11.46 1.91 -37.95
N SER A 131 -11.70 3.22 -37.91
CA SER A 131 -10.87 4.19 -38.63
C SER A 131 -9.66 4.55 -37.78
N VAL A 132 -8.47 4.21 -38.28
CA VAL A 132 -7.18 4.45 -37.63
C VAL A 132 -6.41 5.49 -38.42
N TYR A 133 -5.96 6.54 -37.73
CA TYR A 133 -5.11 7.58 -38.31
C TYR A 133 -3.80 7.65 -37.53
N PRO A 134 -2.71 7.07 -38.06
CA PRO A 134 -1.40 7.13 -37.40
C PRO A 134 -0.98 8.58 -37.21
N ILE A 135 -0.51 8.94 -36.03
CA ILE A 135 0.03 10.29 -35.80
C ILE A 135 1.52 10.27 -36.10
N LYS A 136 1.97 11.20 -36.95
CA LYS A 136 3.38 11.33 -37.31
C LYS A 136 4.24 11.46 -36.06
N ASP A 137 5.26 10.64 -36.01
CA ASP A 137 6.23 10.64 -34.94
C ASP A 137 7.23 11.78 -35.15
N ILE A 138 7.26 12.73 -34.22
CA ILE A 138 8.15 13.89 -34.23
C ILE A 138 8.90 13.98 -32.90
N PRO A 139 10.17 14.47 -32.89
CA PRO A 139 10.99 14.53 -31.67
C PRO A 139 10.30 15.24 -30.50
N GLU A 140 9.57 16.32 -30.76
CA GLU A 140 8.86 17.10 -29.73
C GLU A 140 7.72 16.30 -29.10
N ARG A 141 7.09 15.39 -29.85
CA ARG A 141 6.02 14.52 -29.35
C ARG A 141 6.61 13.39 -28.50
N ARG A 142 7.69 12.74 -28.95
CA ARG A 142 8.41 11.74 -28.15
C ARG A 142 8.82 12.31 -26.80
N LYS A 143 9.43 13.50 -26.80
CA LYS A 143 9.81 14.20 -25.58
C LYS A 143 8.62 14.43 -24.64
N ARG A 144 7.46 14.86 -25.16
CA ARG A 144 6.24 15.03 -24.34
C ARG A 144 5.70 13.72 -23.77
N ILE A 145 5.79 12.62 -24.51
CA ILE A 145 5.37 11.29 -24.05
C ILE A 145 6.34 10.80 -22.96
N GLU A 146 7.64 10.88 -23.20
CA GLU A 146 8.68 10.53 -22.24
C GLU A 146 8.56 11.34 -20.94
N GLU A 147 8.32 12.65 -21.03
CA GLU A 147 8.08 13.50 -19.86
C GLU A 147 6.82 13.10 -19.08
N LYS A 148 5.74 12.73 -19.78
CA LYS A 148 4.50 12.23 -19.14
C LYS A 148 4.73 10.90 -18.43
N VAL A 149 5.40 9.96 -19.09
CA VAL A 149 5.72 8.63 -18.53
C VAL A 149 6.64 8.80 -17.33
N ALA A 150 7.71 9.57 -17.45
CA ALA A 150 8.63 9.85 -16.34
C ALA A 150 7.92 10.50 -15.15
N LYS A 151 7.02 11.47 -15.40
CA LYS A 151 6.21 12.08 -14.33
C LYS A 151 5.31 11.06 -13.65
N GLN A 152 4.66 10.18 -14.43
CA GLN A 152 3.78 9.15 -13.90
C GLN A 152 4.55 8.07 -13.12
N ASP A 153 5.74 7.69 -13.58
CA ASP A 153 6.62 6.74 -12.88
C ASP A 153 7.11 7.31 -11.54
N LEU A 154 7.47 8.60 -11.51
CA LEU A 154 7.83 9.30 -10.27
C LEU A 154 6.66 9.35 -9.28
N GLU A 155 5.45 9.67 -9.77
CA GLU A 155 4.24 9.69 -8.93
C GLU A 155 3.89 8.29 -8.40
N ASN A 156 3.96 7.25 -9.25
CA ASN A 156 3.76 5.87 -8.86
C ASN A 156 4.78 5.41 -7.81
N ALA A 157 6.06 5.77 -7.97
CA ALA A 157 7.11 5.45 -7.00
C ALA A 157 6.84 6.10 -5.64
N ALA A 158 6.40 7.37 -5.63
CA ALA A 158 6.01 8.06 -4.41
C ALA A 158 4.76 7.43 -3.77
N ARG A 159 3.74 7.06 -4.55
CA ARG A 159 2.57 6.33 -4.04
C ARG A 159 2.96 5.01 -3.38
N ASN A 160 3.77 4.18 -4.06
CA ASN A 160 4.20 2.89 -3.53
C ASN A 160 4.96 3.05 -2.21
N LYS A 161 5.83 4.08 -2.12
CA LYS A 161 6.55 4.39 -0.88
C LYS A 161 5.59 4.76 0.26
N LEU A 162 4.54 5.54 -0.01
CA LEU A 162 3.51 5.86 0.98
C LEU A 162 2.80 4.60 1.46
N GLU A 163 2.39 3.72 0.55
CA GLU A 163 1.70 2.46 0.86
C GLU A 163 2.56 1.50 1.69
N GLU A 164 3.87 1.47 1.45
CA GLU A 164 4.82 0.66 2.23
C GLU A 164 5.06 1.21 3.64
N LEU A 165 5.41 2.50 3.74
CA LEU A 165 5.96 3.04 4.98
C LEU A 165 4.88 3.52 5.97
N TYR A 166 3.74 4.01 5.46
CA TYR A 166 2.72 4.61 6.33
C TYR A 166 2.14 3.63 7.37
N PRO A 167 1.73 2.38 7.02
CA PRO A 167 1.19 1.45 7.99
C PRO A 167 2.21 1.08 9.08
N TYR A 168 3.47 0.88 8.67
CA TYR A 168 4.57 0.59 9.59
C TYR A 168 4.81 1.76 10.56
N ALA A 169 4.88 2.99 10.04
CA ALA A 169 5.15 4.17 10.85
C ALA A 169 4.05 4.43 11.89
N VAL A 170 2.78 4.24 11.50
CA VAL A 170 1.64 4.38 12.42
C VAL A 170 1.72 3.33 13.53
N ALA A 171 1.93 2.06 13.18
CA ALA A 171 2.01 0.99 14.17
C ALA A 171 3.20 1.20 15.13
N HIS A 172 4.36 1.56 14.59
CA HIS A 172 5.57 1.80 15.38
C HIS A 172 5.38 2.98 16.35
N LEU A 173 4.86 4.13 15.88
CA LEU A 173 4.65 5.28 16.75
C LEU A 173 3.60 4.98 17.82
N GLN A 174 2.51 4.29 17.47
CA GLN A 174 1.49 3.91 18.44
C GLN A 174 2.04 2.98 19.53
N ASP A 175 2.87 1.99 19.18
CA ASP A 175 3.50 1.11 20.16
C ASP A 175 4.49 1.88 21.05
N SER A 176 5.33 2.73 20.46
CA SER A 176 6.28 3.56 21.20
C SER A 176 5.58 4.49 22.20
N LEU A 177 4.47 5.13 21.81
CA LEU A 177 3.68 5.97 22.71
C LEU A 177 3.02 5.16 23.82
N LYS A 178 2.46 3.98 23.53
CA LYS A 178 1.91 3.09 24.57
C LYS A 178 2.97 2.70 25.60
N GLN A 179 4.16 2.29 25.14
CA GLN A 179 5.27 1.94 26.02
C GLN A 179 5.73 3.13 26.87
N GLN A 180 5.71 4.35 26.30
CA GLN A 180 6.01 5.56 27.05
C GLN A 180 4.98 5.82 28.16
N VAL A 181 3.68 5.73 27.87
CA VAL A 181 2.59 5.90 28.86
C VAL A 181 2.74 4.86 29.98
N VAL A 182 2.94 3.59 29.63
CA VAL A 182 3.11 2.49 30.60
C VAL A 182 4.36 2.73 31.45
N LYS A 183 5.48 3.12 30.85
CA LYS A 183 6.70 3.43 31.58
C LYS A 183 6.47 4.56 32.58
N GLU A 184 5.86 5.66 32.14
CA GLU A 184 5.58 6.81 33.01
C GLU A 184 4.67 6.43 34.19
N PHE A 185 3.65 5.61 33.94
CA PHE A 185 2.77 5.09 34.99
C PHE A 185 3.54 4.33 36.07
N PHE A 186 4.48 3.48 35.68
CA PHE A 186 5.31 2.74 36.63
C PHE A 186 6.38 3.61 37.31
N ASP A 187 6.91 4.63 36.62
CA ASP A 187 7.94 5.54 37.16
C ASP A 187 7.36 6.57 38.14
N ASN A 188 6.04 6.83 38.11
CA ASN A 188 5.36 7.84 38.94
C ASN A 188 4.24 7.25 39.80
N ASP A 189 4.44 6.06 40.39
CA ASP A 189 3.54 5.49 41.40
C ASP A 189 2.05 5.43 40.96
N GLY A 190 1.81 5.10 39.69
CA GLY A 190 0.47 4.98 39.11
C GLY A 190 -0.11 6.27 38.51
N GLU A 191 0.65 7.36 38.48
CA GLU A 191 0.26 8.60 37.80
C GLU A 191 0.90 8.71 36.40
N VAL A 192 0.17 9.31 35.45
CA VAL A 192 0.73 9.70 34.14
C VAL A 192 0.44 11.17 33.92
N LYS A 193 1.49 12.00 33.96
CA LYS A 193 1.40 13.46 33.94
C LYS A 193 1.49 14.01 32.52
N SER A 194 2.30 13.41 31.66
CA SER A 194 2.59 13.96 30.33
C SER A 194 1.48 13.75 29.30
N PHE A 195 0.49 12.92 29.62
CA PHE A 195 -0.63 12.54 28.74
C PHE A 195 -2.02 12.89 29.28
N ASN A 196 -2.13 13.47 30.48
CA ASN A 196 -3.39 13.79 31.18
C ASN A 196 -4.50 12.74 30.92
N LEU A 197 -4.52 11.62 31.65
CA LEU A 197 -5.43 10.48 31.38
C LEU A 197 -6.93 10.73 31.63
N GLU A 198 -7.37 12.00 31.71
CA GLU A 198 -8.78 12.34 31.78
C GLU A 198 -9.58 11.68 30.64
N PRO A 199 -10.87 11.36 30.88
CA PRO A 199 -11.75 10.86 29.84
C PRO A 199 -11.74 11.87 28.68
N TYR A 200 -11.49 11.40 27.46
CA TYR A 200 -11.39 12.21 26.22
C TYR A 200 -10.09 12.99 26.00
N SER A 201 -9.00 12.69 26.72
CA SER A 201 -7.70 13.25 26.36
C SER A 201 -7.17 12.61 25.07
N PHE A 202 -7.08 13.42 24.02
CA PHE A 202 -6.52 13.02 22.73
C PHE A 202 -5.31 13.90 22.43
N HIS A 203 -4.21 13.27 22.03
CA HIS A 203 -3.03 13.98 21.58
C HIS A 203 -2.84 13.78 20.09
N THR A 204 -2.63 14.87 19.36
CA THR A 204 -2.34 14.83 17.93
C THR A 204 -0.84 14.83 17.71
N TYR A 205 -0.35 13.86 16.96
CA TYR A 205 1.04 13.74 16.59
C TYR A 205 1.21 13.93 15.10
N VAL A 206 2.16 14.78 14.74
CA VAL A 206 2.65 14.90 13.37
C VAL A 206 4.04 14.28 13.34
N ALA A 207 4.26 13.37 12.41
CA ALA A 207 5.49 12.60 12.32
C ALA A 207 5.92 12.39 10.88
N VAL A 208 7.18 11.98 10.71
CA VAL A 208 7.76 11.58 9.44
C VAL A 208 8.45 10.24 9.58
N ILE A 209 8.40 9.46 8.50
CA ILE A 209 9.23 8.27 8.32
C ILE A 209 10.10 8.43 7.07
N ASP A 210 11.38 8.11 7.23
CA ASP A 210 12.36 8.10 6.15
C ASP A 210 12.52 6.69 5.53
N THR A 211 13.36 6.57 4.51
CA THR A 211 13.64 5.29 3.85
C THR A 211 14.41 4.30 4.72
N ASN A 212 15.03 4.76 5.81
CA ASN A 212 15.70 3.91 6.80
C ASN A 212 14.73 3.40 7.87
N LYS A 213 13.42 3.66 7.69
CA LYS A 213 12.35 3.33 8.63
C LYS A 213 12.49 4.02 9.98
N GLN A 214 13.18 5.16 10.04
CA GLN A 214 13.25 5.96 11.25
C GLN A 214 12.01 6.84 11.35
N VAL A 215 11.25 6.68 12.43
CA VAL A 215 10.07 7.49 12.73
C VAL A 215 10.46 8.61 13.67
N VAL A 216 10.19 9.86 13.27
CA VAL A 216 10.50 11.06 14.05
C VAL A 216 9.22 11.86 14.27
N VAL A 217 8.93 12.19 15.52
CA VAL A 217 7.83 13.09 15.88
C VAL A 217 8.29 14.53 15.67
N ILE A 218 7.50 15.28 14.91
CA ILE A 218 7.76 16.68 14.54
C ILE A 218 6.99 17.63 15.44
N GLN A 219 5.77 17.25 15.81
CA GLN A 219 4.86 18.08 16.58
C GLN A 219 3.97 17.19 17.44
N LYS A 220 3.74 17.61 18.68
CA LYS A 220 2.73 17.07 19.59
C LYS A 220 1.78 18.21 19.92
N ASP A 221 0.51 18.04 19.57
CA ASP A 221 -0.53 19.07 19.71
C ASP A 221 -0.08 20.39 19.07
N GLU A 222 0.09 21.45 19.85
CA GLU A 222 0.60 22.75 19.39
C GLU A 222 2.12 22.89 19.52
N ALA A 223 2.78 21.98 20.24
CA ALA A 223 4.21 22.06 20.53
C ALA A 223 5.04 21.47 19.37
N VAL A 224 5.88 22.31 18.78
CA VAL A 224 6.84 21.92 17.75
C VAL A 224 8.08 21.33 18.41
N LEU A 225 8.45 20.12 17.98
CA LEU A 225 9.59 19.36 18.48
C LEU A 225 10.75 19.32 17.48
N ASN A 226 10.48 19.60 16.20
CA ASN A 226 11.50 19.68 15.15
C ASN A 226 11.12 20.71 14.07
N ASP A 227 11.70 21.91 14.14
CA ASP A 227 11.41 23.02 13.23
C ASP A 227 11.83 22.75 11.78
N GLU A 228 12.94 22.04 11.57
CA GLU A 228 13.46 21.74 10.24
C GLU A 228 12.50 20.83 9.45
N LEU A 229 12.08 19.74 10.08
CA LEU A 229 11.13 18.79 9.48
C LEU A 229 9.72 19.39 9.38
N GLN A 230 9.33 20.27 10.29
CA GLN A 230 8.05 20.99 10.18
C GLN A 230 8.07 21.93 8.97
N ASN A 231 9.16 22.67 8.77
CA ASN A 231 9.33 23.54 7.61
C ASN A 231 9.32 22.73 6.30
N GLU A 232 9.99 21.58 6.28
CA GLU A 232 9.96 20.66 5.13
C GLU A 232 8.53 20.17 4.84
N GLN A 233 7.77 19.79 5.86
CA GLN A 233 6.38 19.36 5.70
C GLN A 233 5.48 20.45 5.11
N LEU A 234 5.72 21.72 5.45
CA LEU A 234 4.89 22.84 5.02
C LEU A 234 5.25 23.35 3.63
N HIS A 235 6.54 23.41 3.31
CA HIS A 235 7.06 24.09 2.11
C HIS A 235 7.76 23.16 1.12
N GLY A 236 7.98 21.90 1.47
CA GLY A 236 8.63 20.92 0.61
C GLY A 236 7.80 20.55 -0.61
N LYS A 237 8.48 20.04 -1.63
CA LYS A 237 7.84 19.61 -2.87
C LYS A 237 6.99 18.37 -2.60
N ILE A 238 5.70 18.45 -2.89
CA ILE A 238 4.79 17.32 -2.79
C ILE A 238 5.07 16.38 -3.96
N ASP A 239 5.58 15.19 -3.65
CA ASP A 239 5.79 14.14 -4.63
C ASP A 239 4.50 13.35 -4.87
N TYR A 240 3.72 13.15 -3.81
CA TYR A 240 2.42 12.49 -3.87
C TYR A 240 1.53 12.87 -2.68
N LYS A 241 0.24 13.08 -2.94
CA LYS A 241 -0.78 13.30 -1.92
C LYS A 241 -2.05 12.51 -2.29
N PRO A 242 -2.50 11.56 -1.46
CA PRO A 242 -3.74 10.83 -1.68
C PRO A 242 -4.94 11.77 -1.79
N SER A 243 -5.99 11.31 -2.47
CA SER A 243 -7.26 12.05 -2.49
C SER A 243 -7.87 12.12 -1.08
N SER A 244 -8.58 13.22 -0.77
CA SER A 244 -9.21 13.41 0.54
C SER A 244 -10.26 12.35 0.89
N MET A 245 -10.72 11.57 -0.10
CA MET A 245 -11.68 10.47 0.09
C MET A 245 -11.05 9.19 0.66
N GLU A 246 -9.72 9.07 0.69
CA GLU A 246 -9.03 7.87 1.21
C GLU A 246 -8.82 7.87 2.74
N GLY A 247 -9.21 8.94 3.44
CA GLY A 247 -9.05 9.04 4.91
C GLY A 247 -7.60 9.06 5.42
N LYS A 248 -6.62 9.05 4.51
CA LYS A 248 -5.19 9.11 4.84
C LYS A 248 -4.76 10.57 5.02
N THR A 249 -4.25 10.90 6.20
CA THR A 249 -3.62 12.20 6.51
C THR A 249 -2.15 12.28 6.06
N ALA A 250 -1.68 11.27 5.32
CA ALA A 250 -0.28 11.13 4.92
C ALA A 250 0.01 11.73 3.53
N LYS A 251 1.23 12.23 3.34
CA LYS A 251 1.74 12.73 2.06
C LYS A 251 3.23 12.44 1.90
N VAL A 252 3.69 12.34 0.66
CA VAL A 252 5.11 12.20 0.34
C VAL A 252 5.67 13.55 -0.04
N ILE A 253 6.70 13.98 0.69
CA ILE A 253 7.41 15.23 0.46
C ILE A 253 8.90 14.92 0.44
N ASN A 254 9.59 15.36 -0.62
CA ASN A 254 11.01 15.12 -0.83
C ASN A 254 11.44 13.66 -0.56
N GLY A 255 10.60 12.70 -0.94
CA GLY A 255 10.84 11.28 -0.76
C GLY A 255 10.66 10.73 0.67
N LYS A 256 10.16 11.53 1.62
CA LYS A 256 9.80 11.12 2.99
C LYS A 256 8.27 11.09 3.16
N VAL A 257 7.77 10.23 4.05
CA VAL A 257 6.32 10.12 4.30
C VAL A 257 5.98 10.87 5.58
N PHE A 258 5.26 11.97 5.44
CA PHE A 258 4.74 12.77 6.54
C PHE A 258 3.30 12.38 6.82
N PHE A 259 2.91 12.30 8.09
CA PHE A 259 1.58 11.87 8.48
C PHE A 259 1.15 12.47 9.82
N SER A 260 -0.16 12.45 10.07
CA SER A 260 -0.77 12.90 11.32
C SER A 260 -1.59 11.77 11.91
N MET A 261 -1.45 11.53 13.22
CA MET A 261 -2.29 10.58 13.95
C MET A 261 -2.83 11.21 15.22
N THR A 262 -3.98 10.73 15.67
CA THR A 262 -4.49 11.01 17.00
C THR A 262 -4.24 9.79 17.87
N PHE A 263 -3.63 9.99 19.02
CA PHE A 263 -3.36 8.96 20.01
C PHE A 263 -4.22 9.20 21.24
N HIS A 264 -4.90 8.15 21.68
CA HIS A 264 -5.61 8.14 22.95
C HIS A 264 -4.78 7.33 23.96
N PRO A 265 -4.21 7.97 24.99
CA PRO A 265 -3.44 7.30 26.02
C PRO A 265 -4.40 6.54 26.93
N GLU A 266 -4.63 5.26 26.64
CA GLU A 266 -5.43 4.37 27.49
C GLU A 266 -4.53 3.39 28.24
N LEU A 267 -4.74 3.27 29.55
CA LEU A 267 -4.18 2.21 30.37
C LEU A 267 -5.24 1.13 30.57
N ASN A 268 -5.00 -0.05 29.99
CA ASN A 268 -5.89 -1.20 30.14
C ASN A 268 -5.50 -2.03 31.36
N ILE A 269 -5.87 -1.54 32.54
CA ILE A 269 -5.67 -2.28 33.79
C ILE A 269 -6.67 -3.45 33.83
N LYS A 270 -6.14 -4.67 33.92
CA LYS A 270 -6.92 -5.89 34.00
C LYS A 270 -7.03 -6.32 35.45
N GLU A 271 -8.27 -6.39 35.93
CA GLU A 271 -8.57 -6.95 37.24
C GLU A 271 -8.70 -8.46 37.17
N HIS A 272 -8.16 -9.14 38.17
CA HIS A 272 -8.18 -10.58 38.28
C HIS A 272 -8.57 -11.00 39.69
N ARG A 273 -9.13 -12.20 39.78
CA ARG A 273 -9.47 -12.82 41.06
C ARG A 273 -9.04 -14.27 41.04
N GLY A 274 -8.68 -14.78 42.21
CA GLY A 274 -8.17 -16.13 42.35
C GLY A 274 -8.19 -16.59 43.79
N LYS A 275 -7.54 -17.72 44.02
CA LYS A 275 -7.39 -18.31 45.34
C LYS A 275 -6.01 -18.93 45.47
N VAL A 276 -5.45 -18.82 46.66
CA VAL A 276 -4.25 -19.54 47.07
C VAL A 276 -4.55 -20.41 48.28
N ILE A 277 -4.07 -21.64 48.26
CA ILE A 277 -4.08 -22.57 49.38
C ILE A 277 -2.63 -22.74 49.82
N TYR A 278 -2.36 -22.45 51.09
CA TYR A 278 -1.08 -22.75 51.72
C TYR A 278 -1.29 -23.87 52.74
N ASP A 279 -0.66 -25.01 52.52
CA ASP A 279 -0.70 -26.17 53.41
C ASP A 279 0.69 -26.81 53.59
N LYS A 280 0.73 -28.02 54.16
CA LYS A 280 1.98 -28.76 54.42
C LYS A 280 2.76 -29.13 53.14
N HIS A 281 2.13 -29.08 51.97
CA HIS A 281 2.72 -29.37 50.66
C HIS A 281 3.18 -28.10 49.93
N GLY A 282 2.92 -26.92 50.48
CA GLY A 282 3.32 -25.63 49.92
C GLY A 282 2.14 -24.82 49.38
N PHE A 283 2.43 -23.94 48.42
CA PHE A 283 1.44 -23.04 47.83
C PHE A 283 0.82 -23.63 46.57
N SER A 284 -0.51 -23.56 46.48
CA SER A 284 -1.29 -23.95 45.30
C SER A 284 -2.19 -22.80 44.85
N TYR A 285 -2.17 -22.48 43.56
CA TYR A 285 -2.81 -21.29 42.98
C TYR A 285 -3.95 -21.69 42.03
N PHE A 286 -5.09 -21.02 42.15
CA PHE A 286 -6.32 -21.34 41.41
C PHE A 286 -6.99 -20.09 40.86
N GLU A 287 -7.39 -20.15 39.58
CA GLU A 287 -8.08 -19.08 38.88
C GLU A 287 -9.58 -19.10 39.21
N ASN A 288 -10.19 -17.93 39.35
CA ASN A 288 -11.58 -17.80 39.81
C ASN A 288 -12.58 -17.95 38.66
N ALA A 289 -12.59 -19.12 38.00
CA ALA A 289 -13.78 -19.54 37.26
C ALA A 289 -14.79 -20.11 38.27
N LYS A 290 -16.08 -19.79 38.12
CA LYS A 290 -17.19 -20.40 38.88
C LYS A 290 -16.87 -21.87 39.13
N VAL A 291 -16.75 -22.26 40.39
CA VAL A 291 -16.42 -23.63 40.82
C VAL A 291 -17.51 -24.58 40.31
N SER A 292 -17.37 -25.08 39.08
CA SER A 292 -18.01 -26.31 38.67
C SER A 292 -17.14 -27.45 39.19
N TYR A 293 -17.75 -28.54 39.62
CA TYR A 293 -17.08 -29.70 40.23
C TYR A 293 -16.12 -30.45 39.28
N ALA A 294 -15.82 -29.91 38.10
CA ALA A 294 -14.82 -30.43 37.17
C ALA A 294 -13.56 -29.53 37.24
N ALA A 295 -12.50 -30.06 37.87
CA ALA A 295 -11.12 -29.58 37.92
C ALA A 295 -10.91 -28.06 38.13
N PRO A 296 -10.41 -27.59 39.30
CA PRO A 296 -10.09 -26.18 39.47
C PRO A 296 -8.93 -25.80 38.55
N ASN A 297 -9.13 -24.82 37.66
CA ASN A 297 -8.09 -24.29 36.78
C ASN A 297 -6.95 -23.72 37.64
N GLN A 298 -5.83 -24.44 37.70
CA GLN A 298 -4.61 -23.91 38.29
C GLN A 298 -3.99 -22.89 37.34
N PHE A 299 -3.51 -21.78 37.89
CA PHE A 299 -2.73 -20.81 37.12
C PHE A 299 -1.32 -20.71 37.70
N THR A 300 -0.38 -20.28 36.87
CA THR A 300 0.97 -19.94 37.33
C THR A 300 1.02 -18.43 37.59
N PRO A 301 1.26 -18.00 38.84
CA PRO A 301 1.38 -16.57 39.14
C PRO A 301 2.58 -15.95 38.43
N ILE A 302 2.50 -14.64 38.20
CA ILE A 302 3.67 -13.85 37.78
C ILE A 302 4.75 -13.97 38.85
N GLU A 303 6.02 -14.06 38.46
CA GLU A 303 7.14 -14.33 39.38
C GLU A 303 7.17 -13.35 40.58
N ASP A 304 6.96 -12.06 40.32
CA ASP A 304 6.94 -11.04 41.38
C ASP A 304 5.72 -11.18 42.30
N MET A 305 4.55 -11.52 41.74
CA MET A 305 3.34 -11.82 42.51
C MET A 305 3.56 -13.02 43.43
N LYS A 306 4.18 -14.09 42.91
CA LYS A 306 4.49 -15.30 43.68
C LYS A 306 5.37 -14.97 44.88
N LYS A 307 6.45 -14.22 44.67
CA LYS A 307 7.37 -13.81 45.75
C LYS A 307 6.65 -13.02 46.84
N VAL A 308 5.79 -12.07 46.46
CA VAL A 308 5.02 -11.26 47.43
C VAL A 308 4.04 -12.12 48.22
N ILE A 309 3.33 -13.05 47.57
CA ILE A 309 2.39 -13.96 48.24
C ILE A 309 3.11 -14.87 49.24
N GLU A 310 4.19 -15.51 48.81
CA GLU A 310 4.92 -16.50 49.63
C GLU A 310 5.65 -15.84 50.81
N ALA A 311 6.05 -14.57 50.68
CA ALA A 311 6.61 -13.78 51.78
C ALA A 311 5.55 -13.28 52.78
N SER A 312 4.33 -13.00 52.33
CA SER A 312 3.28 -12.37 53.16
C SER A 312 2.37 -13.39 53.87
N ILE A 313 2.05 -14.51 53.23
CA ILE A 313 1.18 -15.55 53.79
C ILE A 313 2.01 -16.56 54.60
N THR A 314 2.04 -16.37 55.92
CA THR A 314 2.84 -17.23 56.83
C THR A 314 2.02 -18.31 57.54
N LYS A 315 0.68 -18.29 57.44
CA LYS A 315 -0.22 -19.20 58.14
C LYS A 315 -0.92 -20.13 57.18
N ILE A 316 -0.89 -21.44 57.48
CA ILE A 316 -1.66 -22.44 56.73
C ILE A 316 -3.14 -22.04 56.66
N GLY A 317 -3.71 -22.12 55.46
CA GLY A 317 -5.09 -21.74 55.21
C GLY A 317 -5.38 -21.44 53.74
N GLN A 318 -6.63 -21.04 53.51
CA GLN A 318 -7.13 -20.64 52.22
C GLN A 318 -7.28 -19.12 52.17
N TYR A 319 -6.90 -18.51 51.06
CA TYR A 319 -6.95 -17.07 50.85
C TYR A 319 -7.54 -16.76 49.47
N SER A 320 -8.47 -15.81 49.42
CA SER A 320 -8.95 -15.21 48.17
C SER A 320 -7.97 -14.12 47.76
N LEU A 321 -7.60 -14.11 46.48
CA LEU A 321 -6.70 -13.14 45.88
C LEU A 321 -7.47 -12.18 44.98
N TYR A 322 -7.06 -10.92 45.00
CA TYR A 322 -7.41 -9.91 44.01
C TYR A 322 -6.13 -9.23 43.56
N TRP A 323 -5.94 -9.10 42.26
CA TRP A 323 -4.78 -8.41 41.72
C TRP A 323 -5.13 -7.70 40.41
N GLU A 324 -4.35 -6.67 40.12
CA GLU A 324 -4.44 -5.90 38.90
C GLU A 324 -3.16 -6.04 38.09
N THR A 325 -3.30 -6.13 36.78
CA THR A 325 -2.16 -6.13 35.87
C THR A 325 -2.28 -5.08 34.77
N LEU A 326 -1.14 -4.52 34.41
CA LEU A 326 -0.96 -3.66 33.23
C LEU A 326 0.18 -4.25 32.42
N ASP A 327 -0.05 -4.56 31.14
CA ASP A 327 0.92 -5.22 30.26
C ASP A 327 1.61 -6.45 30.91
N ASN A 328 0.80 -7.28 31.56
CA ASN A 328 1.23 -8.49 32.30
C ASN A 328 2.20 -8.23 33.46
N ARG A 329 2.34 -6.98 33.92
CA ARG A 329 3.07 -6.60 35.13
C ARG A 329 2.10 -6.37 36.28
N LEU A 330 2.50 -6.71 37.50
CA LEU A 330 1.69 -6.55 38.70
C LEU A 330 1.59 -5.06 39.09
N VAL A 331 0.37 -4.58 39.30
CA VAL A 331 0.06 -3.19 39.69
C VAL A 331 -0.44 -3.13 41.13
N TYR A 332 -1.32 -4.07 41.50
CA TYR A 332 -1.90 -4.17 42.82
C TYR A 332 -2.09 -5.64 43.20
N LEU A 333 -1.94 -5.97 44.47
CA LEU A 333 -2.22 -7.29 45.03
C LEU A 333 -2.72 -7.17 46.46
N SER A 334 -3.86 -7.79 46.71
CA SER A 334 -4.38 -8.02 48.05
C SER A 334 -4.87 -9.45 48.21
N TYR A 335 -4.89 -9.92 49.45
CA TYR A 335 -5.49 -11.19 49.80
C TYR A 335 -6.42 -11.07 50.99
N LYS A 336 -7.37 -11.98 51.09
CA LYS A 336 -8.25 -12.13 52.25
C LYS A 336 -8.30 -13.58 52.69
N ARG A 337 -8.00 -13.84 53.96
CA ARG A 337 -8.12 -15.19 54.52
C ARG A 337 -9.59 -15.62 54.52
N VAL A 338 -9.85 -16.81 54.02
CA VAL A 338 -11.18 -17.42 54.04
C VAL A 338 -11.37 -18.09 55.41
N GLY A 339 -12.33 -17.58 56.18
CA GLY A 339 -12.69 -18.17 57.47
C GLY A 339 -13.51 -19.45 57.31
N THR A 340 -13.32 -20.40 58.22
CA THR A 340 -14.22 -21.55 58.39
C THR A 340 -15.15 -21.28 59.59
N GLY A 341 -16.34 -20.73 59.33
CA GLY A 341 -17.38 -20.48 60.34
C GLY A 341 -18.19 -19.19 60.12
N VAL A 342 -19.34 -19.08 60.80
CA VAL A 342 -20.41 -18.08 60.55
C VAL A 342 -20.03 -16.61 60.87
N LEU A 343 -18.91 -16.34 61.55
CA LEU A 343 -18.55 -14.99 62.05
C LEU A 343 -17.10 -14.53 61.79
N LYS A 344 -16.29 -15.25 61.00
CA LYS A 344 -14.90 -14.82 60.73
C LYS A 344 -14.82 -13.94 59.48
N VAL A 345 -15.07 -12.64 59.67
CA VAL A 345 -14.78 -11.62 58.66
C VAL A 345 -13.31 -11.22 58.81
N HIS A 346 -12.48 -11.61 57.85
CA HIS A 346 -11.12 -11.10 57.73
C HIS A 346 -11.11 -9.88 56.81
N GLU A 347 -10.40 -8.83 57.21
CA GLU A 347 -10.13 -7.68 56.35
C GLU A 347 -9.12 -8.09 55.25
N PRO A 348 -9.27 -7.55 54.02
CA PRO A 348 -8.24 -7.70 53.00
C PRO A 348 -6.91 -7.12 53.49
N VAL A 349 -5.84 -7.84 53.24
CA VAL A 349 -4.46 -7.38 53.45
C VAL A 349 -3.91 -6.99 52.09
N GLU A 350 -3.61 -5.72 51.91
CA GLU A 350 -2.81 -5.24 50.79
C GLU A 350 -1.36 -5.64 51.02
N VAL A 351 -0.75 -6.26 50.00
CA VAL A 351 0.63 -6.74 50.07
C VAL A 351 1.53 -6.12 49.02
N TYR A 352 0.94 -5.52 48.00
CA TYR A 352 1.64 -4.74 46.98
C TYR A 352 0.65 -3.75 46.34
N SER A 353 1.09 -2.51 46.18
CA SER A 353 0.37 -1.48 45.44
C SER A 353 1.38 -0.50 44.88
N ILE A 354 1.21 -0.14 43.61
CA ILE A 354 1.95 0.97 43.02
C ILE A 354 1.33 2.34 43.35
N TYR A 355 0.06 2.38 43.74
CA TYR A 355 -0.74 3.60 43.93
C TYR A 355 -0.49 4.32 45.27
N LYS A 356 0.75 4.37 45.76
CA LYS A 356 1.06 4.77 47.15
C LYS A 356 0.52 6.12 47.61
#